data_AF-A0A2E3PZ92-F1
#
_entry.id   AF-A0A2E3PZ92-F1
#
_cell.length_a   1.000
_cell.length_b   1.000
_cell.length_c   1.000
_cell.angle_alpha   90.00
_cell.angle_beta   90.00
_cell.angle_gamma   90.00
#
_symmetry.space_group_name_H-M   'P 1'
#
loop_
_entity.id
_entity.type
_entity.pdbx_description
1 polymer ?
#
loop_
_entity_poly.entity_id
_entity_poly.type
_entity_poly.pdbx_seq_one_letter_code
_entity_poly.pdbx_strand_id
1 'polypeptide(L)'
;DITGAYVVNYSVTATDFDGSDVTVFVQDLYLSSNDAADTALNVYNFNTTTANNAATSYFQSFTGTGWQPGNLGGPFDTAALRQADSFVTIGGFAQDGSAPEQAPGTGAGTGLDPNFGGNNAAAPGLDAGWYNGSPPSLNGQVGAVEGSSLGVIVGRFATVAQYDLVNSTLEVTWNQGLGSPGQQASFTVTPAPGAVALLGLAGLANRRRRG
;
A
#
# COMPACT_ATOMS: atom_id res chain seq x y z
N ASP A 1 3.04 -11.17 -17.12
CA ASP A 1 3.55 -9.79 -17.13
C ASP A 1 2.76 -8.87 -16.22
N ILE A 2 3.46 -7.93 -15.59
CA ILE A 2 2.82 -6.77 -14.97
C ILE A 2 2.20 -5.90 -16.07
N THR A 3 0.93 -5.55 -15.91
CA THR A 3 0.10 -4.91 -16.94
C THR A 3 -0.33 -3.49 -16.59
N GLY A 4 -0.12 -3.05 -15.34
CA GLY A 4 -0.64 -1.76 -14.89
C GLY A 4 -0.38 -1.49 -13.42
N ALA A 5 -0.74 -0.27 -13.01
CA ALA A 5 -0.79 0.15 -11.61
C ALA A 5 -2.16 0.77 -11.31
N TYR A 6 -2.72 0.43 -10.15
CA TYR A 6 -4.03 0.92 -9.75
C TYR A 6 -4.14 1.12 -8.23
N VAL A 7 -5.11 1.93 -7.80
CA VAL A 7 -5.41 2.15 -6.38
C VAL A 7 -6.79 1.65 -6.00
N VAL A 8 -6.87 1.00 -4.85
CA VAL A 8 -8.12 0.69 -4.14
C VAL A 8 -8.27 1.70 -3.01
N ASN A 9 -9.37 2.44 -3.06
CA ASN A 9 -9.64 3.55 -2.14
C ASN A 9 -10.74 3.18 -1.14
N TYR A 10 -10.53 3.45 0.14
CA TYR A 10 -11.53 3.26 1.20
C TYR A 10 -11.27 4.20 2.39
N SER A 11 -12.14 4.18 3.40
CA SER A 11 -11.93 4.91 4.65
C SER A 11 -11.92 3.96 5.82
N VAL A 12 -11.06 4.24 6.79
CA VAL A 12 -10.92 3.46 8.02
C VAL A 12 -11.03 4.42 9.20
N THR A 13 -11.77 4.00 10.22
CA THR A 13 -11.65 4.54 11.58
C THR A 13 -11.03 3.46 12.44
N ALA A 14 -9.87 3.74 13.04
CA ALA A 14 -9.14 2.77 13.84
C ALA A 14 -8.55 3.43 15.09
N THR A 15 -8.47 2.67 16.17
CA THR A 15 -7.88 3.12 17.43
C THR A 15 -6.36 2.95 17.39
N ASP A 16 -5.63 4.02 17.74
CA ASP A 16 -4.15 4.01 17.85
C ASP A 16 -3.69 3.69 19.29
N PHE A 17 -2.38 3.61 19.50
CA PHE A 17 -1.76 3.17 20.75
C PHE A 17 -2.15 4.00 21.98
N ASP A 18 -2.45 5.29 21.79
CA ASP A 18 -2.87 6.19 22.87
C ASP A 18 -4.36 6.07 23.22
N GLY A 19 -5.10 5.21 22.52
CA GLY A 19 -6.54 5.00 22.68
C GLY A 19 -7.41 6.01 21.94
N SER A 20 -6.82 6.92 21.16
CA SER A 20 -7.55 7.83 20.29
C SER A 20 -7.96 7.13 18.99
N ASP A 21 -9.13 7.49 18.46
CA ASP A 21 -9.55 7.05 17.14
C ASP A 21 -9.06 8.02 16.07
N VAL A 22 -8.45 7.47 15.01
CA VAL A 22 -8.10 8.20 13.80
C VAL A 22 -9.02 7.77 12.67
N THR A 23 -9.49 8.73 11.86
CA THR A 23 -10.18 8.44 10.60
C THR A 23 -9.30 8.90 9.44
N VAL A 24 -8.99 7.97 8.53
CA VAL A 24 -8.14 8.21 7.36
C VAL A 24 -8.83 7.76 6.08
N PHE A 25 -8.46 8.41 4.99
CA PHE A 25 -8.67 7.92 3.63
C PHE A 25 -7.46 7.08 3.24
N VAL A 26 -7.68 5.83 2.86
CA VAL A 26 -6.63 4.87 2.50
C VAL A 26 -6.65 4.63 1.01
N GLN A 27 -5.47 4.69 0.38
CA GLN A 27 -5.22 4.27 -0.99
C GLN A 27 -4.18 3.16 -0.98
N ASP A 28 -4.63 1.93 -1.21
CA ASP A 28 -3.72 0.80 -1.41
C ASP A 28 -3.32 0.76 -2.89
N LEU A 29 -2.03 0.92 -3.16
CA LEU A 29 -1.43 0.88 -4.49
C LEU A 29 -1.06 -0.56 -4.84
N TYR A 30 -1.59 -1.02 -5.97
CA TYR A 30 -1.35 -2.36 -6.51
C TYR A 30 -0.71 -2.28 -7.89
N LEU A 31 0.06 -3.32 -8.21
CA LEU A 31 0.42 -3.67 -9.58
C LEU A 31 -0.55 -4.75 -10.07
N SER A 32 -1.09 -4.60 -11.29
CA SER A 32 -1.88 -5.66 -11.92
C SER A 32 -1.00 -6.59 -12.75
N SER A 33 -1.39 -7.84 -12.87
CA SER A 33 -0.69 -8.83 -13.68
C SER A 33 -1.67 -9.71 -14.46
N ASN A 34 -1.18 -10.34 -15.51
CA ASN A 34 -1.87 -11.40 -16.25
C ASN A 34 -1.23 -12.78 -16.11
N ASP A 35 -0.20 -12.93 -15.26
CA ASP A 35 0.54 -14.18 -15.05
C ASP A 35 0.91 -14.37 -13.57
N ALA A 36 0.44 -15.45 -12.95
CA ALA A 36 0.71 -15.77 -11.56
C ALA A 36 2.17 -16.18 -11.30
N ALA A 37 2.97 -16.41 -12.35
CA ALA A 37 4.41 -16.60 -12.24
C ALA A 37 5.18 -15.29 -12.04
N ASP A 38 4.55 -14.13 -12.25
CA ASP A 38 5.21 -12.83 -12.07
C ASP A 38 5.58 -12.58 -10.60
N THR A 39 6.74 -11.97 -10.41
CA THR A 39 7.22 -11.48 -9.12
C THR A 39 7.73 -10.06 -9.28
N ALA A 40 7.04 -9.10 -8.66
CA ALA A 40 7.49 -7.71 -8.60
C ALA A 40 8.78 -7.61 -7.76
N LEU A 41 9.74 -6.82 -8.21
CA LEU A 41 11.05 -6.69 -7.58
C LEU A 41 11.25 -5.30 -6.96
N ASN A 42 10.84 -4.26 -7.68
CA ASN A 42 10.94 -2.88 -7.24
C ASN A 42 9.91 -1.98 -7.93
N VAL A 43 9.68 -0.84 -7.28
CA VAL A 43 9.06 0.35 -7.85
C VAL A 43 10.09 1.47 -7.78
N TYR A 44 10.22 2.26 -8.85
CA TYR A 44 11.16 3.38 -8.92
C TYR A 44 10.59 4.50 -9.79
N ASN A 45 11.23 5.68 -9.75
CA ASN A 45 10.74 6.89 -10.43
C ASN A 45 9.26 7.21 -10.08
N PHE A 46 8.86 6.91 -8.84
CA PHE A 46 7.52 7.20 -8.37
C PHE A 46 7.34 8.71 -8.20
N ASN A 47 6.40 9.27 -8.96
CA ASN A 47 6.04 10.66 -8.94
C ASN A 47 4.53 10.80 -8.89
N THR A 48 4.06 11.54 -7.91
CA THR A 48 2.66 11.91 -7.77
C THR A 48 2.34 13.09 -8.69
N THR A 49 1.06 13.38 -8.88
CA THR A 49 0.61 14.53 -9.67
C THR A 49 1.11 15.88 -9.14
N THR A 50 1.51 15.92 -7.86
CA THR A 50 2.22 17.02 -7.24
C THR A 50 3.73 16.78 -7.29
N ALA A 51 4.50 17.72 -7.85
CA ALA A 51 5.94 17.59 -8.15
C ALA A 51 6.88 17.34 -6.95
N ASN A 52 6.35 17.12 -5.76
CA ASN A 52 7.05 16.95 -4.51
C ASN A 52 6.53 15.79 -3.66
N ASN A 53 5.59 14.99 -4.18
CA ASN A 53 5.07 13.76 -3.55
C ASN A 53 4.51 13.94 -2.12
N ALA A 54 4.38 15.20 -1.69
CA ALA A 54 4.11 15.59 -0.33
C ALA A 54 2.61 15.75 -0.13
N ALA A 55 1.94 14.67 0.27
CA ALA A 55 0.77 14.85 1.10
C ALA A 55 1.26 15.38 2.45
N THR A 56 0.73 16.50 2.92
CA THR A 56 1.06 17.07 4.24
C THR A 56 0.47 16.27 5.41
N SER A 57 -0.12 15.10 5.13
CA SER A 57 -1.07 14.44 6.01
C SER A 57 -1.02 12.92 5.94
N TYR A 58 0.07 12.32 5.46
CA TYR A 58 0.23 10.87 5.57
C TYR A 58 0.20 10.46 7.03
N PHE A 59 -0.70 9.55 7.36
CA PHE A 59 -0.82 9.01 8.69
C PHE A 59 0.24 7.92 8.89
N GLN A 60 0.96 8.04 9.99
CA GLN A 60 1.89 7.04 10.51
C GLN A 60 1.40 6.70 11.91
N SER A 61 1.09 5.44 12.17
CA SER A 61 0.66 5.00 13.50
C SER A 61 1.79 5.23 14.52
N PHE A 62 1.43 5.54 15.76
CA PHE A 62 2.40 5.73 16.83
C PHE A 62 3.35 4.53 17.02
N THR A 63 2.85 3.32 16.76
CA THR A 63 3.62 2.07 16.85
C THR A 63 4.24 1.63 15.51
N GLY A 64 4.02 2.41 14.45
CA GLY A 64 4.69 2.24 13.17
C GLY A 64 6.14 2.70 13.23
N THR A 65 6.92 2.28 12.22
CA THR A 65 8.35 2.60 12.13
C THR A 65 8.68 3.47 10.94
N GLY A 66 7.70 4.16 10.33
CA GLY A 66 7.89 4.92 9.11
C GLY A 66 7.42 4.15 7.87
N TRP A 67 8.00 4.47 6.72
CA TRP A 67 7.57 3.94 5.42
C TRP A 67 7.79 2.46 5.17
N GLN A 68 8.51 1.76 6.04
CA GLN A 68 8.70 0.31 5.98
C GLN A 68 7.69 -0.40 6.89
N PRO A 69 7.06 -1.50 6.42
CA PRO A 69 6.17 -2.30 7.26
C PRO A 69 6.90 -2.82 8.51
N GLY A 70 6.42 -2.42 9.69
CA GLY A 70 7.10 -2.65 10.97
C GLY A 70 6.24 -3.25 12.08
N ASN A 71 5.11 -3.91 11.78
CA ASN A 71 4.28 -4.49 12.84
C ASN A 71 5.03 -5.62 13.57
N LEU A 72 5.41 -5.35 14.82
CA LEU A 72 6.15 -6.26 15.70
C LEU A 72 5.24 -7.24 16.46
N GLY A 73 3.92 -7.03 16.42
CA GLY A 73 2.96 -7.80 17.20
C GLY A 73 2.90 -7.39 18.68
N GLY A 74 2.15 -8.18 19.45
CA GLY A 74 2.03 -8.01 20.90
C GLY A 74 1.42 -6.64 21.27
N PRO A 75 2.01 -5.88 22.21
CA PRO A 75 1.44 -4.60 22.65
C PRO A 75 1.53 -3.49 21.60
N PHE A 76 2.34 -3.66 20.54
CA PHE A 76 2.51 -2.68 19.46
C PHE A 76 1.54 -2.92 18.30
N ASP A 77 0.72 -3.96 18.40
CA ASP A 77 -0.20 -4.40 17.36
C ASP A 77 -1.55 -3.68 17.48
N THR A 78 -1.60 -2.44 17.00
CA THR A 78 -2.78 -1.58 17.08
C THR A 78 -3.63 -1.68 15.81
N ALA A 79 -4.93 -1.35 15.93
CA ALA A 79 -5.81 -1.29 14.77
C ALA A 79 -5.33 -0.23 13.77
N ALA A 80 -4.87 0.93 14.26
CA ALA A 80 -4.29 1.98 13.43
C ALA A 80 -3.05 1.49 12.67
N LEU A 81 -2.15 0.75 13.30
CA LEU A 81 -0.98 0.18 12.63
C LEU A 81 -1.40 -0.81 11.52
N ARG A 82 -2.35 -1.69 11.80
CA ARG A 82 -2.78 -2.71 10.83
C ARG A 82 -3.49 -2.14 9.60
N GLN A 83 -4.30 -1.11 9.80
CA GLN A 83 -5.33 -0.71 8.83
C GLN A 83 -5.15 0.72 8.29
N ALA A 84 -4.47 1.59 9.03
CA ALA A 84 -4.38 3.02 8.73
C ALA A 84 -2.95 3.50 8.48
N ASP A 85 -1.91 2.73 8.85
CA ASP A 85 -0.51 3.15 8.69
C ASP A 85 -0.12 3.31 7.21
N SER A 86 0.64 4.36 6.88
CA SER A 86 1.20 4.52 5.53
C SER A 86 2.53 3.78 5.42
N PHE A 87 2.71 3.00 4.37
CA PHE A 87 3.96 2.29 4.12
C PHE A 87 4.11 1.98 2.63
N VAL A 88 5.33 1.65 2.21
CA VAL A 88 5.58 1.04 0.91
C VAL A 88 6.06 -0.38 1.10
N THR A 89 5.79 -1.23 0.12
CA THR A 89 6.17 -2.65 0.18
C THR A 89 6.34 -3.23 -1.20
N ILE A 90 6.77 -4.49 -1.28
CA ILE A 90 6.72 -5.29 -2.49
C ILE A 90 6.04 -6.59 -2.07
N GLY A 91 4.71 -6.61 -2.03
CA GLY A 91 3.92 -7.75 -1.55
C GLY A 91 4.19 -8.15 -0.10
N GLY A 92 4.01 -9.43 0.22
CA GLY A 92 4.15 -9.93 1.60
C GLY A 92 2.93 -9.69 2.50
N PHE A 93 1.77 -9.41 1.89
CA PHE A 93 0.48 -9.23 2.53
C PHE A 93 -0.52 -10.26 1.98
N ALA A 94 -1.56 -10.56 2.76
CA ALA A 94 -2.72 -11.28 2.25
C ALA A 94 -3.36 -10.48 1.11
N GLN A 95 -3.72 -11.14 0.01
CA GLN A 95 -4.25 -10.48 -1.20
C GLN A 95 -5.73 -10.79 -1.43
N ASP A 96 -6.27 -11.78 -0.73
CA ASP A 96 -7.61 -12.33 -0.87
C ASP A 96 -8.69 -11.54 -0.10
N GLY A 97 -8.35 -10.36 0.45
CA GLY A 97 -9.28 -9.49 1.15
C GLY A 97 -9.26 -8.05 0.64
N SER A 98 -10.41 -7.40 0.70
CA SER A 98 -10.65 -6.03 0.22
C SER A 98 -9.86 -4.92 0.95
N ALA A 99 -9.33 -5.20 2.14
CA ALA A 99 -8.47 -4.30 2.91
C ALA A 99 -7.39 -5.11 3.64
N PRO A 100 -6.20 -5.30 3.03
CA PRO A 100 -5.16 -6.15 3.61
C PRO A 100 -4.61 -5.56 4.92
N GLU A 101 -4.54 -6.35 5.99
CA GLU A 101 -3.96 -5.88 7.24
C GLU A 101 -2.44 -6.06 7.25
N GLN A 102 -1.73 -5.07 7.82
CA GLN A 102 -0.32 -5.21 8.18
C GLN A 102 -0.20 -6.07 9.44
N ALA A 103 -0.41 -7.38 9.29
CA ALA A 103 -0.24 -8.33 10.39
C ALA A 103 1.24 -8.41 10.83
N PRO A 104 1.55 -8.93 12.03
CA PRO A 104 2.92 -9.01 12.50
C PRO A 104 3.85 -9.72 11.50
N GLY A 105 4.92 -9.03 11.08
CA GLY A 105 5.90 -9.53 10.11
C GLY A 105 5.52 -9.43 8.61
N THR A 106 4.33 -8.94 8.25
CA THR A 106 3.97 -8.74 6.83
C THR A 106 4.83 -7.68 6.16
N GLY A 107 5.18 -7.89 4.89
CA GLY A 107 5.95 -6.91 4.09
C GLY A 107 7.39 -6.65 4.57
N ALA A 108 7.87 -7.45 5.53
CA ALA A 108 9.23 -7.34 6.07
C ALA A 108 10.29 -7.43 4.97
N GLY A 109 11.39 -6.68 5.14
CA GLY A 109 12.50 -6.69 4.19
C GLY A 109 12.33 -5.77 2.98
N THR A 110 11.39 -4.82 3.03
CA THR A 110 11.29 -3.74 2.04
C THR A 110 12.45 -2.75 2.23
N GLY A 111 13.20 -2.48 1.17
CA GLY A 111 14.23 -1.44 1.13
C GLY A 111 13.71 -0.16 0.47
N LEU A 112 14.22 1.00 0.90
CA LEU A 112 13.91 2.30 0.29
C LEU A 112 15.10 2.77 -0.56
N ASP A 113 14.80 3.31 -1.73
CA ASP A 113 15.77 4.00 -2.56
C ASP A 113 16.20 5.34 -1.93
N PRO A 114 17.44 5.84 -2.13
CA PRO A 114 17.87 7.13 -1.60
C PRO A 114 16.95 8.32 -1.94
N ASN A 115 16.34 8.36 -3.13
CA ASN A 115 15.41 9.41 -3.54
C ASN A 115 14.10 9.38 -2.75
N PHE A 116 13.79 8.28 -2.06
CA PHE A 116 12.63 8.22 -1.17
C PHE A 116 12.75 9.25 -0.02
N GLY A 117 13.98 9.60 0.40
CA GLY A 117 14.22 10.49 1.55
C GLY A 117 14.39 9.75 2.89
N GLY A 118 14.40 8.41 2.86
CA GLY A 118 14.59 7.56 4.02
C GLY A 118 13.29 7.22 4.77
N ASN A 119 13.41 6.32 5.75
CA ASN A 119 12.26 5.70 6.40
C ASN A 119 11.41 6.68 7.24
N ASN A 120 12.00 7.78 7.70
CA ASN A 120 11.32 8.82 8.49
C ASN A 120 10.93 10.04 7.63
N ALA A 121 10.99 9.94 6.29
CA ALA A 121 10.56 11.03 5.43
C ALA A 121 9.08 11.37 5.69
N ALA A 122 8.70 12.65 5.56
CA ALA A 122 7.29 13.03 5.71
C ALA A 122 6.40 12.48 4.58
N ALA A 123 7.02 12.19 3.43
CA ALA A 123 6.41 11.70 2.21
C ALA A 123 7.49 11.07 1.32
N PRO A 124 7.14 10.24 0.31
CA PRO A 124 8.10 9.85 -0.71
C PRO A 124 8.72 11.11 -1.35
N GLY A 125 10.01 11.11 -1.66
CA GLY A 125 10.65 12.19 -2.42
C GLY A 125 10.34 12.14 -3.92
N LEU A 126 10.80 13.15 -4.68
CA LEU A 126 10.76 13.11 -6.15
C LEU A 126 11.54 11.89 -6.66
N ASP A 127 11.00 11.20 -7.67
CA ASP A 127 11.60 9.98 -8.23
C ASP A 127 11.85 8.89 -7.17
N ALA A 128 10.97 8.80 -6.16
CA ALA A 128 11.09 7.83 -5.09
C ALA A 128 11.07 6.39 -5.60
N GLY A 129 11.70 5.50 -4.84
CA GLY A 129 11.68 4.08 -5.12
C GLY A 129 11.75 3.23 -3.87
N TRP A 130 11.34 1.98 -4.01
CA TRP A 130 11.42 0.94 -2.99
C TRP A 130 11.50 -0.43 -3.64
N TYR A 131 12.06 -1.40 -2.93
CA TYR A 131 12.43 -2.69 -3.50
C TYR A 131 12.33 -3.82 -2.47
N ASN A 132 12.28 -5.07 -2.96
CA ASN A 132 12.50 -6.23 -2.09
C ASN A 132 13.99 -6.30 -1.72
N GLY A 133 14.32 -5.88 -0.49
CA GLY A 133 15.69 -5.76 0.00
C GLY A 133 16.27 -7.04 0.61
N SER A 134 15.50 -8.12 0.69
CA SER A 134 15.94 -9.40 1.26
C SER A 134 15.51 -10.64 0.45
N PRO A 135 15.81 -10.68 -0.87
CA PRO A 135 15.60 -11.90 -1.64
C PRO A 135 16.56 -13.03 -1.16
N PRO A 136 16.14 -14.32 -1.20
CA PRO A 136 14.86 -14.82 -1.67
C PRO A 136 13.77 -14.77 -0.58
N SER A 137 12.64 -14.16 -0.90
CA SER A 137 11.41 -14.14 -0.08
C SER A 137 10.20 -14.22 -1.01
N LEU A 138 9.00 -14.48 -0.45
CA LEU A 138 7.75 -14.48 -1.23
C LEU A 138 7.22 -13.08 -1.53
N ASN A 139 7.94 -12.04 -1.09
CA ASN A 139 7.63 -10.65 -1.42
C ASN A 139 7.65 -10.45 -2.93
N GLY A 140 6.62 -9.76 -3.42
CA GLY A 140 6.44 -9.46 -4.83
C GLY A 140 5.66 -10.51 -5.62
N GLN A 141 5.42 -11.70 -5.05
CA GLN A 141 4.66 -12.74 -5.73
C GLN A 141 3.24 -12.25 -6.02
N VAL A 142 2.86 -12.33 -7.30
CA VAL A 142 1.52 -11.99 -7.74
C VAL A 142 0.52 -13.03 -7.24
N GLY A 143 -0.63 -12.57 -6.75
CA GLY A 143 -1.72 -13.40 -6.28
C GLY A 143 -3.08 -12.88 -6.73
N ALA A 144 -4.13 -13.65 -6.42
CA ALA A 144 -5.49 -13.19 -6.64
C ALA A 144 -5.79 -12.00 -5.71
N VAL A 145 -6.31 -10.91 -6.27
CA VAL A 145 -6.71 -9.71 -5.52
C VAL A 145 -8.22 -9.55 -5.63
N GLU A 146 -8.91 -9.34 -4.50
CA GLU A 146 -10.36 -9.14 -4.50
C GLU A 146 -10.77 -7.95 -5.41
N GLY A 147 -11.74 -8.15 -6.29
CA GLY A 147 -12.16 -7.13 -7.25
C GLY A 147 -11.27 -6.96 -8.49
N SER A 148 -10.18 -7.74 -8.61
CA SER A 148 -9.29 -7.81 -9.78
C SER A 148 -8.99 -9.27 -10.15
N SER A 149 -8.14 -9.51 -11.16
CA SER A 149 -7.70 -10.86 -11.54
C SER A 149 -6.47 -11.30 -10.74
N LEU A 150 -5.36 -10.59 -10.94
CA LEU A 150 -4.07 -10.89 -10.36
C LEU A 150 -3.35 -9.56 -10.07
N GLY A 151 -2.67 -9.48 -8.94
CA GLY A 151 -1.87 -8.31 -8.61
C GLY A 151 -0.96 -8.53 -7.43
N VAL A 152 -0.39 -7.44 -6.92
CA VAL A 152 0.40 -7.41 -5.69
C VAL A 152 0.36 -6.00 -5.11
N ILE A 153 0.16 -5.88 -3.80
CA ILE A 153 0.23 -4.58 -3.12
C ILE A 153 1.68 -4.10 -3.08
N VAL A 154 1.87 -2.82 -3.38
CA VAL A 154 3.19 -2.17 -3.34
C VAL A 154 3.22 -0.92 -2.46
N GLY A 155 2.10 -0.54 -1.86
CA GLY A 155 2.09 0.46 -0.81
C GLY A 155 0.68 0.76 -0.32
N ARG A 156 0.62 1.38 0.86
CA ARG A 156 -0.56 1.97 1.47
C ARG A 156 -0.27 3.42 1.74
N PHE A 157 -1.15 4.28 1.27
CA PHE A 157 -1.05 5.72 1.44
C PHE A 157 -2.31 6.20 2.14
N ALA A 158 -2.21 6.43 3.44
CA ALA A 158 -3.33 6.83 4.28
C ALA A 158 -3.20 8.30 4.64
N THR A 159 -4.25 9.08 4.44
CA THR A 159 -4.24 10.52 4.70
C THR A 159 -5.44 10.98 5.51
N VAL A 160 -5.25 11.94 6.41
CA VAL A 160 -6.37 12.58 7.14
C VAL A 160 -7.11 13.64 6.32
N ALA A 161 -6.50 14.10 5.22
CA ALA A 161 -7.14 14.94 4.21
C ALA A 161 -7.23 14.19 2.88
N GLN A 162 -8.15 14.59 2.01
CA GLN A 162 -8.30 13.95 0.71
C GLN A 162 -7.05 14.20 -0.14
N TYR A 163 -6.36 13.12 -0.48
CA TYR A 163 -5.24 13.05 -1.41
C TYR A 163 -5.59 11.97 -2.45
N ASP A 164 -5.09 12.10 -3.68
CA ASP A 164 -5.35 11.10 -4.70
C ASP A 164 -4.09 10.76 -5.48
N LEU A 165 -3.74 9.48 -5.45
CA LEU A 165 -2.66 8.89 -6.22
C LEU A 165 -2.99 8.68 -7.70
N VAL A 166 -4.25 8.79 -8.13
CA VAL A 166 -4.58 8.65 -9.56
C VAL A 166 -3.82 9.70 -10.40
N ASN A 167 -3.31 9.26 -11.55
CA ASN A 167 -2.39 9.98 -12.45
C ASN A 167 -0.95 10.14 -11.92
N SER A 168 -0.60 9.57 -10.77
CA SER A 168 0.81 9.37 -10.41
C SER A 168 1.48 8.45 -11.44
N THR A 169 2.78 8.57 -11.64
CA THR A 169 3.58 7.73 -12.52
C THR A 169 4.59 6.94 -11.72
N LEU A 170 4.89 5.73 -12.16
CA LEU A 170 5.92 4.89 -11.57
C LEU A 170 6.50 3.95 -12.63
N GLU A 171 7.70 3.47 -12.38
CA GLU A 171 8.31 2.37 -13.12
C GLU A 171 8.46 1.15 -12.22
N VAL A 172 8.40 -0.03 -12.82
CA VAL A 172 8.43 -1.31 -12.12
C VAL A 172 9.44 -2.23 -12.79
N THR A 173 10.22 -2.95 -11.98
CA THR A 173 10.91 -4.16 -12.43
C THR A 173 10.20 -5.39 -11.89
N TRP A 174 9.97 -6.40 -12.72
CA TRP A 174 9.47 -7.72 -12.32
C TRP A 174 10.22 -8.83 -13.07
N ASN A 175 10.02 -10.08 -12.66
CA ASN A 175 10.48 -11.26 -13.39
C ASN A 175 9.45 -12.40 -13.28
N GLN A 176 9.70 -13.53 -13.93
CA GLN A 176 8.87 -14.74 -13.87
C GLN A 176 9.44 -15.74 -12.84
N GLY A 177 9.69 -15.25 -11.62
CA GLY A 177 10.24 -16.04 -10.52
C GLY A 177 11.78 -16.10 -10.50
N LEU A 178 12.32 -16.78 -9.49
CA LEU A 178 13.75 -16.79 -9.17
C LEU A 178 14.62 -17.25 -10.36
N GLY A 179 15.62 -16.43 -10.72
CA GLY A 179 16.59 -16.74 -11.77
C GLY A 179 16.14 -16.39 -13.20
N SER A 180 14.91 -15.91 -13.39
CA SER A 180 14.45 -15.40 -14.69
C SER A 180 14.95 -13.96 -14.95
N PRO A 181 15.15 -13.56 -16.22
CA PRO A 181 15.50 -12.18 -16.57
C PRO A 181 14.46 -11.17 -16.10
N GLY A 182 14.91 -10.00 -15.67
CA GLY A 182 14.04 -8.89 -15.32
C GLY A 182 13.39 -8.22 -16.55
N GLN A 183 12.16 -7.80 -16.39
CA GLN A 183 11.39 -6.95 -17.30
C GLN A 183 11.08 -5.62 -16.62
N GLN A 184 10.90 -4.56 -17.41
CA GLN A 184 10.65 -3.21 -16.90
C GLN A 184 9.59 -2.50 -17.76
N ALA A 185 8.76 -1.69 -17.11
CA ALA A 185 7.79 -0.82 -17.76
C ALA A 185 7.40 0.37 -16.86
N SER A 186 6.90 1.42 -17.50
CA SER A 186 6.30 2.58 -16.84
C SER A 186 4.77 2.48 -16.85
N PHE A 187 4.15 2.90 -15.76
CA PHE A 187 2.71 2.91 -15.59
C PHE A 187 2.22 4.23 -15.00
N THR A 188 1.04 4.65 -15.42
CA THR A 188 0.24 5.67 -14.76
C THR A 188 -0.75 4.98 -13.82
N VAL A 189 -0.85 5.45 -12.58
CA VAL A 189 -1.79 4.94 -11.58
C VAL A 189 -3.21 5.28 -11.99
N THR A 190 -4.07 4.26 -12.05
CA THR A 190 -5.49 4.37 -12.39
C THR A 190 -6.38 3.97 -11.21
N PRO A 191 -7.68 4.31 -11.20
CA PRO A 191 -8.62 3.69 -10.26
C PRO A 191 -8.69 2.17 -10.46
N ALA A 192 -8.97 1.41 -9.39
CA ALA A 192 -9.12 -0.03 -9.48
C ALA A 192 -10.14 -0.45 -10.58
N PRO A 193 -9.83 -1.48 -11.39
CA PRO A 193 -10.77 -2.01 -12.37
C PRO A 193 -12.10 -2.39 -11.70
N GLY A 194 -13.21 -1.80 -12.14
CA GLY A 194 -14.54 -2.09 -11.57
C GLY A 194 -14.95 -1.23 -10.36
N ALA A 195 -14.12 -0.30 -9.90
CA ALA A 195 -14.45 0.63 -8.81
C ALA A 195 -15.36 1.78 -9.29
N VAL A 196 -16.63 1.48 -9.57
CA VAL A 196 -17.70 2.48 -9.49
C VAL A 196 -18.22 2.47 -8.04
N ALA A 197 -17.55 3.27 -7.20
CA ALA A 197 -17.97 3.71 -5.86
C ALA A 197 -18.70 2.67 -4.98
N LEU A 198 -17.95 1.80 -4.30
CA LEU A 198 -18.43 1.19 -3.06
C LEU A 198 -18.26 2.18 -1.90
N LEU A 199 -19.02 3.28 -1.94
CA LEU A 199 -19.18 4.21 -0.80
C LEU A 199 -20.02 3.49 0.26
N GLY A 200 -19.39 2.56 0.97
CA GLY A 200 -20.02 1.73 1.98
C GLY A 200 -20.52 2.57 3.15
N LEU A 201 -21.84 2.71 3.25
CA LEU A 201 -22.58 3.02 4.47
C LEU A 201 -22.33 1.92 5.54
N ALA A 202 -21.13 1.82 6.08
CA ALA A 202 -20.87 1.04 7.30
C ALA A 202 -21.01 1.98 8.50
N GLY A 203 -22.25 2.35 8.85
CA GLY A 203 -22.45 3.28 9.98
C GLY A 203 -23.88 3.54 10.46
N LEU A 204 -24.93 3.13 9.74
CA LEU A 204 -26.30 3.26 10.25
C LEU A 204 -26.70 2.02 11.07
N ALA A 205 -26.00 1.80 12.18
CA ALA A 205 -26.50 0.96 13.25
C ALA A 205 -27.72 1.66 13.88
N ASN A 206 -28.89 1.08 13.63
CA ASN A 206 -30.21 1.56 14.02
C ASN A 206 -30.33 1.68 15.55
N ARG A 207 -30.07 2.86 16.13
CA ARG A 207 -30.31 3.13 17.55
C ARG A 207 -31.82 3.30 17.77
N ARG A 208 -32.52 2.20 18.05
CA ARG A 208 -33.90 2.22 18.58
C ARG A 208 -33.95 3.06 19.87
N ARG A 209 -34.54 4.25 19.80
CA ARG A 209 -35.01 4.97 21.00
C ARG A 209 -36.13 4.13 21.63
N ARG A 210 -35.89 3.61 22.84
CA ARG A 210 -36.92 3.25 23.80
C ARG A 210 -36.87 4.31 24.91
N GLY A 211 -38.02 4.92 25.18
CA GLY A 211 -38.22 6.02 26.11
C GLY A 211 -39.43 6.82 25.67
#